data_AF-A0A844C2P3-F1
#
_entry.id   AF-A0A844C2P3-F1
#
_cell.length_a   1.000
_cell.length_b   1.000
_cell.length_c   1.000
_cell.angle_alpha   90.00
_cell.angle_beta   90.00
_cell.angle_gamma   90.00
#
_symmetry.space_group_name_H-M   'P 1'
#
loop_
_entity.id
_entity.type
_entity.pdbx_description
1 polymer ?
#
loop_
_entity_poly.entity_id
_entity_poly.type
_entity_poly.pdbx_seq_one_letter_code
_entity_poly.pdbx_strand_id
1 'polypeptide(L)'
;MPDFQAVADIATQYGWPTALGFVLAVVSHQVLGRVIDRFLPPRDGVENTEMQFIKSERPLTDHRLFSVSSYWLNLGIDQMPFPSRYPVRTQMYRDMLKILVRTMSSELEAHLKDLSAKSSNAEWQRHATLVLSMAVTEYEKRFKEQGIPDIVIERFRDWNRASLSYITHTIATLQDSEIADSNSKKTSFLLSAVLAAMKTAFIDAERTLIGLNGQLTGKFYRGKEIE
;
A
#
# COMPACT_ATOMS: atom_id res chain seq x y z
N MET A 1 -18.27 -12.98 -9.03
CA MET A 1 -19.25 -13.65 -8.15
C MET A 1 -18.51 -14.66 -7.32
N PRO A 2 -18.83 -14.85 -6.03
CA PRO A 2 -18.22 -15.92 -5.23
C PRO A 2 -18.55 -17.27 -5.88
N ASP A 3 -17.55 -18.15 -5.94
CA ASP A 3 -17.71 -19.51 -6.42
C ASP A 3 -18.59 -20.29 -5.44
N PHE A 4 -19.79 -20.66 -5.88
CA PHE A 4 -20.77 -21.35 -5.05
C PHE A 4 -20.29 -22.74 -4.61
N GLN A 5 -19.40 -23.37 -5.40
CA GLN A 5 -18.80 -24.66 -5.04
C GLN A 5 -17.83 -24.48 -3.86
N ALA A 6 -16.95 -23.47 -3.92
CA ALA A 6 -16.04 -23.15 -2.82
C ALA A 6 -16.78 -22.77 -1.52
N VAL A 7 -17.92 -22.07 -1.62
CA VAL A 7 -18.75 -21.72 -0.44
C VAL A 7 -19.39 -22.97 0.18
N ALA A 8 -19.87 -23.90 -0.65
CA ALA A 8 -20.46 -25.15 -0.19
C ALA A 8 -19.41 -26.08 0.47
N ASP A 9 -18.19 -26.11 -0.08
CA ASP A 9 -17.07 -26.89 0.47
C ASP A 9 -16.63 -26.34 1.84
N ILE A 10 -16.54 -25.01 1.99
CA ILE A 10 -16.23 -24.39 3.28
C ILE A 10 -17.36 -24.60 4.29
N ALA A 11 -18.62 -24.56 3.86
CA ALA A 11 -19.78 -24.78 4.73
C ALA A 11 -19.84 -26.21 5.26
N THR A 12 -19.52 -27.20 4.42
CA THR A 12 -19.48 -28.62 4.81
C THR A 12 -18.29 -28.95 5.70
N GLN A 13 -17.14 -28.33 5.46
CA GLN A 13 -15.91 -28.64 6.21
C GLN A 13 -15.79 -27.86 7.54
N TYR A 14 -16.27 -26.62 7.59
CA TYR A 14 -16.06 -25.71 8.73
C TYR A 14 -17.34 -25.08 9.28
N GLY A 15 -18.51 -25.44 8.75
CA GLY A 15 -19.81 -24.94 9.17
C GLY A 15 -20.24 -23.62 8.49
N TRP A 16 -21.56 -23.42 8.46
CA TRP A 16 -22.20 -22.25 7.85
C TRP A 16 -21.71 -20.87 8.35
N PRO A 17 -21.39 -20.67 9.64
CA PRO A 17 -20.87 -19.37 10.10
C PRO A 17 -19.55 -18.97 9.42
N THR A 18 -18.67 -19.95 9.19
CA THR A 18 -17.36 -19.75 8.56
C THR A 18 -17.50 -19.47 7.06
N ALA A 19 -18.44 -20.16 6.39
CA ALA A 19 -18.79 -19.92 5.00
C ALA A 19 -19.42 -18.53 4.79
N LEU A 20 -20.28 -18.08 5.71
CA LEU A 20 -20.82 -16.71 5.71
C LEU A 20 -19.72 -15.66 5.88
N GLY A 21 -18.76 -15.90 6.77
CA GLY A 21 -17.57 -15.04 6.92
C GLY A 21 -16.74 -14.95 5.64
N PHE A 22 -16.54 -16.07 4.94
CA PHE A 22 -15.86 -16.10 3.65
C PHE A 22 -16.60 -15.33 2.55
N VAL A 23 -17.93 -15.52 2.42
CA VAL A 23 -18.76 -14.77 1.47
C VAL A 23 -18.69 -13.27 1.75
N LEU A 24 -18.80 -12.86 3.03
CA LEU A 24 -18.68 -11.46 3.43
C LEU A 24 -17.28 -10.90 3.12
N ALA A 25 -16.21 -11.67 3.31
CA ALA A 25 -14.84 -11.27 2.96
C ALA A 25 -14.65 -11.12 1.44
N VAL A 26 -15.21 -12.02 0.63
CA VAL A 26 -15.15 -11.93 -0.84
C VAL A 26 -16.00 -10.77 -1.37
N VAL A 27 -17.18 -10.56 -0.80
CA VAL A 27 -18.07 -9.46 -1.19
C VAL A 27 -17.50 -8.12 -0.75
N SER A 28 -16.98 -7.99 0.48
CA SER A 28 -16.27 -6.79 0.93
C SER A 28 -15.05 -6.50 0.04
N HIS A 29 -14.26 -7.51 -0.34
CA HIS A 29 -13.16 -7.34 -1.27
C HIS A 29 -13.62 -6.86 -2.67
N GLN A 30 -14.73 -7.39 -3.21
CA GLN A 30 -15.28 -6.94 -4.49
C GLN A 30 -15.91 -5.55 -4.41
N VAL A 31 -16.56 -5.22 -3.30
CA VAL A 31 -17.18 -3.90 -3.07
C VAL A 31 -16.09 -2.86 -2.83
N LEU A 32 -15.09 -3.15 -2.00
CA LEU A 32 -13.96 -2.26 -1.74
C LEU A 32 -13.10 -2.10 -3.00
N GLY A 33 -12.83 -3.17 -3.74
CA GLY A 33 -12.15 -3.10 -5.04
C GLY A 33 -12.90 -2.19 -6.01
N ARG A 34 -14.23 -2.35 -6.13
CA ARG A 34 -15.06 -1.45 -6.95
C ARG A 34 -15.15 -0.03 -6.41
N VAL A 35 -15.12 0.17 -5.10
CA VAL A 35 -15.14 1.49 -4.45
C VAL A 35 -13.82 2.20 -4.70
N ILE A 36 -12.69 1.52 -4.51
CA ILE A 36 -11.35 1.99 -4.85
C ILE A 36 -11.28 2.30 -6.35
N ASP A 37 -11.79 1.43 -7.21
CA ASP A 37 -11.86 1.63 -8.67
C ASP A 37 -12.83 2.76 -9.08
N ARG A 38 -13.78 3.15 -8.22
CA ARG A 38 -14.70 4.28 -8.45
C ARG A 38 -14.09 5.62 -8.01
N PHE A 39 -13.17 5.58 -7.06
CA PHE A 39 -12.41 6.73 -6.58
C PHE A 39 -11.06 6.91 -7.31
N LEU A 40 -10.64 5.91 -8.10
CA LEU A 40 -9.57 6.00 -9.06
C LEU A 40 -10.16 6.17 -10.48
N PRO A 41 -9.54 6.96 -11.37
CA PRO A 41 -9.98 7.01 -12.76
C PRO A 41 -9.90 5.62 -13.42
N PRO A 42 -10.80 5.32 -14.37
CA PRO A 42 -11.03 3.97 -14.90
C PRO A 42 -9.76 3.34 -15.49
N ARG A 43 -9.63 2.03 -15.28
CA ARG A 43 -8.50 1.18 -15.67
C ARG A 43 -8.22 1.21 -17.19
N ASP A 44 -9.23 1.47 -18.00
CA ASP A 44 -9.18 1.40 -19.47
C ASP A 44 -8.46 2.59 -20.16
N GLY A 45 -7.85 3.48 -19.37
CA GLY A 45 -6.94 4.54 -19.86
C GLY A 45 -5.62 4.65 -19.10
N VAL A 46 -5.36 3.77 -18.11
CA VAL A 46 -4.23 3.89 -17.18
C VAL A 46 -2.90 3.50 -17.83
N GLU A 47 -2.87 2.43 -18.65
CA GLU A 47 -1.67 2.07 -19.41
C GLU A 47 -1.25 3.19 -20.37
N ASN A 48 -2.22 3.83 -21.03
CA ASN A 48 -1.96 4.92 -21.97
C ASN A 48 -1.51 6.20 -21.26
N THR A 49 -2.05 6.52 -20.08
CA THR A 49 -1.71 7.75 -19.35
C THR A 49 -0.36 7.65 -18.64
N GLU A 50 -0.02 6.49 -18.06
CA GLU A 50 1.28 6.29 -17.42
C GLU A 50 2.40 6.19 -18.46
N MET A 51 2.19 5.47 -19.58
CA MET A 51 3.14 5.52 -20.70
C MET A 51 3.26 6.93 -21.31
N GLN A 52 2.17 7.71 -21.36
CA GLN A 52 2.24 9.10 -21.79
C GLN A 52 3.00 9.98 -20.81
N PHE A 53 2.89 9.78 -19.50
CA PHE A 53 3.68 10.51 -18.50
C PHE A 53 5.18 10.20 -18.66
N ILE A 54 5.52 8.92 -18.82
CA ILE A 54 6.91 8.45 -19.05
C ILE A 54 7.49 9.02 -20.36
N LYS A 55 6.65 9.30 -21.36
CA LYS A 55 7.04 9.94 -22.63
C LYS A 55 7.03 11.47 -22.57
N SER A 56 6.37 12.08 -21.59
CA SER A 56 6.25 13.53 -21.46
C SER A 56 7.36 14.09 -20.57
N GLU A 57 7.98 15.22 -20.96
CA GLU A 57 9.00 15.92 -20.18
C GLU A 57 8.45 16.64 -18.93
N ARG A 58 7.38 16.11 -18.31
CA ARG A 58 6.80 16.70 -17.10
C ARG A 58 7.75 16.53 -15.92
N PRO A 59 7.78 17.50 -14.99
CA PRO A 59 8.62 17.37 -13.80
C PRO A 59 8.13 16.19 -12.96
N LEU A 60 9.08 15.45 -12.38
CA LEU A 60 8.76 14.27 -11.55
C LEU A 60 7.92 14.62 -10.32
N THR A 61 7.95 15.87 -9.87
CA THR A 61 7.08 16.39 -8.77
C THR A 61 5.59 16.30 -9.11
N ASP A 62 5.24 16.31 -10.40
CA ASP A 62 3.85 16.20 -10.86
C ASP A 62 3.42 14.75 -11.04
N HIS A 63 4.27 13.78 -10.66
CA HIS A 63 3.95 12.37 -10.76
C HIS A 63 2.70 12.05 -9.94
N ARG A 64 1.84 11.19 -10.51
CA ARG A 64 0.54 10.82 -9.94
C ARG A 64 0.62 10.24 -8.52
N LEU A 65 1.76 9.66 -8.15
CA LEU A 65 2.02 9.20 -6.78
C LEU A 65 1.72 10.30 -5.76
N PHE A 66 2.18 11.53 -5.98
CA PHE A 66 2.10 12.62 -5.00
C PHE A 66 0.67 13.15 -4.88
N SER A 67 -0.02 13.36 -5.99
CA SER A 67 -1.43 13.79 -5.98
C SER A 67 -2.34 12.72 -5.36
N VAL A 68 -2.11 11.44 -5.67
CA VAL A 68 -2.86 10.33 -5.05
C VAL A 68 -2.53 10.21 -3.56
N SER A 69 -1.28 10.36 -3.15
CA SER A 69 -0.88 10.34 -1.74
C SER A 69 -1.54 11.47 -0.97
N SER A 70 -1.55 12.68 -1.52
CA SER A 70 -2.25 13.83 -0.94
C SER A 70 -3.75 13.57 -0.77
N TYR A 71 -4.42 13.02 -1.79
CA TYR A 71 -5.83 12.61 -1.67
C TYR A 71 -6.05 11.61 -0.53
N TRP A 72 -5.24 10.55 -0.44
CA TRP A 72 -5.39 9.52 0.60
C TRP A 72 -5.17 10.08 2.01
N LEU A 73 -4.17 10.96 2.18
CA LEU A 73 -3.87 11.58 3.47
C LEU A 73 -4.97 12.53 3.94
N ASN A 74 -5.57 13.28 3.02
CA ASN A 74 -6.53 14.33 3.34
C ASN A 74 -7.98 13.86 3.35
N LEU A 75 -8.30 12.77 2.64
CA LEU A 75 -9.68 12.33 2.49
C LEU A 75 -9.83 10.80 2.42
N GLY A 76 -9.08 10.14 1.53
CA GLY A 76 -9.36 8.75 1.17
C GLY A 76 -9.31 7.77 2.34
N ILE A 77 -8.32 7.89 3.23
CA ILE A 77 -8.17 6.95 4.36
C ILE A 77 -9.32 7.08 5.36
N ASP A 78 -9.82 8.30 5.57
CA ASP A 78 -10.91 8.54 6.51
C ASP A 78 -12.27 8.05 5.99
N GLN A 79 -12.39 7.90 4.66
CA GLN A 79 -13.57 7.36 3.99
C GLN A 79 -13.54 5.84 3.82
N MET A 80 -12.44 5.16 4.19
CA MET A 80 -12.38 3.70 4.09
C MET A 80 -13.45 3.04 4.98
N PRO A 81 -14.19 2.04 4.45
CA PRO A 81 -15.30 1.40 5.15
C PRO A 81 -14.78 0.37 6.17
N PHE A 82 -14.24 0.86 7.27
CA PHE A 82 -13.85 0.01 8.39
C PHE A 82 -15.05 -0.32 9.29
N PRO A 83 -15.08 -1.50 9.95
CA PRO A 83 -16.18 -1.87 10.83
C PRO A 83 -16.33 -0.88 12.01
N SER A 84 -17.50 -0.23 12.11
CA SER A 84 -17.80 0.72 13.19
C SER A 84 -17.78 0.13 14.59
N ARG A 85 -17.92 -1.20 14.71
CA ARG A 85 -17.89 -1.95 15.97
C ARG A 85 -16.52 -1.98 16.66
N TYR A 86 -15.45 -1.61 15.97
CA TYR A 86 -14.08 -1.59 16.51
C TYR A 86 -13.44 -0.20 16.31
N PRO A 87 -13.91 0.84 17.00
CA PRO A 87 -13.45 2.21 16.79
C PRO A 87 -11.97 2.43 17.10
N VAL A 88 -11.43 1.86 18.19
CA VAL A 88 -10.01 2.03 18.55
C VAL A 88 -9.13 1.33 17.52
N ARG A 89 -9.49 0.10 17.16
CA ARG A 89 -8.81 -0.64 16.09
C ARG A 89 -8.85 0.14 14.78
N THR A 90 -10.01 0.60 14.36
CA THR A 90 -10.18 1.39 13.13
C THR A 90 -9.29 2.63 13.12
N GLN A 91 -9.24 3.37 14.22
CA GLN A 91 -8.39 4.55 14.34
C GLN A 91 -6.90 4.19 14.21
N MET A 92 -6.46 3.13 14.88
CA MET A 92 -5.08 2.64 14.81
C MET A 92 -4.66 2.34 13.35
N TYR A 93 -5.48 1.60 12.60
CA TYR A 93 -5.15 1.26 11.22
C TYR A 93 -5.18 2.48 10.29
N ARG A 94 -6.12 3.42 10.47
CA ARG A 94 -6.10 4.69 9.72
C ARG A 94 -4.81 5.45 9.96
N ASP A 95 -4.36 5.52 11.21
CA ASP A 95 -3.12 6.17 11.57
C ASP A 95 -1.91 5.44 10.95
N MET A 96 -1.90 4.10 10.96
CA MET A 96 -0.87 3.30 10.26
C MET A 96 -0.82 3.62 8.75
N LEU A 97 -1.97 3.61 8.08
CA LEU A 97 -2.04 3.91 6.65
C LEU A 97 -1.59 5.34 6.35
N LYS A 98 -1.96 6.32 7.18
CA LYS A 98 -1.52 7.71 7.03
C LYS A 98 0.00 7.83 7.20
N ILE A 99 0.58 7.13 8.17
CA ILE A 99 2.04 7.11 8.38
C ILE A 99 2.74 6.46 7.19
N LEU A 100 2.26 5.31 6.71
CA LEU A 100 2.81 4.62 5.54
C LEU A 100 2.82 5.54 4.32
N VAL A 101 1.66 6.09 3.96
CA VAL A 101 1.49 6.94 2.77
C VAL A 101 2.37 8.16 2.85
N ARG A 102 2.30 8.88 3.99
CA ARG A 102 3.06 10.11 4.20
C ARG A 102 4.55 9.87 4.10
N THR A 103 5.05 8.85 4.78
CA THR A 103 6.48 8.56 4.85
C THR A 103 7.00 8.10 3.49
N MET A 104 6.32 7.16 2.84
CA MET A 104 6.73 6.69 1.51
C MET A 104 6.75 7.83 0.48
N SER A 105 5.71 8.67 0.45
CA SER A 105 5.67 9.78 -0.48
C SER A 105 6.71 10.84 -0.16
N SER A 106 6.90 11.21 1.12
CA SER A 106 7.84 12.28 1.49
C SER A 106 9.30 11.89 1.26
N GLU A 107 9.69 10.65 1.57
CA GLU A 107 11.05 10.18 1.33
C GLU A 107 11.37 10.15 -0.17
N LEU A 108 10.44 9.65 -0.99
CA LEU A 108 10.62 9.66 -2.44
C LEU A 108 10.69 11.09 -3.00
N GLU A 109 9.81 11.98 -2.53
CA GLU A 109 9.79 13.39 -2.94
C GLU A 109 11.11 14.10 -2.60
N ALA A 110 11.59 13.93 -1.37
CA ALA A 110 12.84 14.53 -0.88
C ALA A 110 14.07 14.09 -1.69
N HIS A 111 14.05 12.86 -2.23
CA HIS A 111 15.16 12.28 -2.98
C HIS A 111 14.98 12.33 -4.52
N LEU A 112 13.92 12.95 -5.04
CA LEU A 112 13.67 13.00 -6.49
C LEU A 112 14.84 13.58 -7.29
N LYS A 113 15.46 14.65 -6.78
CA LYS A 113 16.58 15.31 -7.46
C LYS A 113 17.76 14.36 -7.63
N ASP A 114 18.08 13.58 -6.59
CA ASP A 114 19.21 12.68 -6.62
C ASP A 114 18.90 11.40 -7.40
N LEU A 115 17.66 10.90 -7.32
CA LEU A 115 17.18 9.75 -8.09
C LEU A 115 17.12 10.04 -9.60
N SER A 116 16.91 11.30 -9.99
CA SER A 116 16.88 11.72 -11.40
C SER A 116 18.22 12.28 -11.91
N ALA A 117 19.18 12.50 -11.03
CA ALA A 117 20.52 12.96 -11.40
C ALA A 117 21.20 11.96 -12.33
N LYS A 118 22.04 12.44 -13.26
CA LYS A 118 22.82 11.57 -14.13
C LYS A 118 23.84 10.78 -13.30
N SER A 119 23.71 9.47 -13.30
CA SER A 119 24.63 8.53 -12.66
C SER A 119 24.68 7.23 -13.46
N SER A 120 25.57 6.30 -13.10
CA SER A 120 25.52 4.95 -13.64
C SER A 120 24.26 4.20 -13.18
N ASN A 121 23.89 3.14 -13.91
CA ASN A 121 22.74 2.29 -13.57
C ASN A 121 22.89 1.64 -12.19
N ALA A 122 24.11 1.21 -11.84
CA ALA A 122 24.41 0.61 -10.55
C ALA A 122 24.27 1.63 -9.40
N GLU A 123 24.70 2.87 -9.61
CA GLU A 123 24.53 3.94 -8.61
C GLU A 123 23.06 4.30 -8.43
N TRP A 124 22.29 4.39 -9.52
CA TRP A 124 20.86 4.64 -9.46
C TRP A 124 20.13 3.54 -8.68
N GLN A 125 20.42 2.28 -9.01
CA GLN A 125 19.82 1.12 -8.33
C GLN A 125 20.13 1.14 -6.82
N ARG A 126 21.41 1.32 -6.47
CA ARG A 126 21.84 1.42 -5.07
C ARG A 126 21.11 2.54 -4.34
N HIS A 127 20.97 3.71 -4.97
CA HIS A 127 20.29 4.84 -4.37
C HIS A 127 18.78 4.59 -4.22
N ALA A 128 18.11 4.07 -5.25
CA ALA A 128 16.70 3.72 -5.19
C ALA A 128 16.40 2.69 -4.09
N THR A 129 17.24 1.66 -3.94
CA THR A 129 17.13 0.68 -2.86
C THR A 129 17.34 1.31 -1.49
N LEU A 130 18.30 2.23 -1.36
CA LEU A 130 18.55 2.95 -0.10
C LEU A 130 17.34 3.80 0.30
N VAL A 131 16.79 4.60 -0.61
CA VAL A 131 15.61 5.44 -0.33
C VAL A 131 14.42 4.59 0.08
N LEU A 132 14.18 3.46 -0.61
CA LEU A 132 13.13 2.52 -0.22
C LEU A 132 13.37 1.97 1.20
N SER A 133 14.59 1.57 1.51
CA SER A 133 14.94 1.04 2.84
C SER A 133 14.80 2.09 3.94
N MET A 134 15.15 3.35 3.66
CA MET A 134 14.95 4.47 4.58
C MET A 134 13.47 4.69 4.87
N ALA A 135 12.64 4.74 3.82
CA ALA A 135 11.19 4.91 3.97
C ALA A 135 10.55 3.77 4.77
N VAL A 136 10.98 2.52 4.55
CA VAL A 136 10.54 1.36 5.33
C VAL A 136 10.89 1.51 6.80
N THR A 137 12.15 1.81 7.08
CA THR A 137 12.65 1.95 8.45
C THR A 137 11.92 3.09 9.19
N GLU A 138 11.70 4.20 8.50
CA GLU A 138 11.08 5.38 9.08
C GLU A 138 9.59 5.18 9.38
N TYR A 139 8.81 4.52 8.51
CA TYR A 139 7.40 4.28 8.84
C TYR A 139 7.25 3.28 9.99
N GLU A 140 8.12 2.26 10.09
CA GLU A 140 8.07 1.29 11.19
C GLU A 140 8.44 1.94 12.52
N LYS A 141 9.45 2.82 12.51
CA LYS A 141 9.82 3.64 13.65
C LYS A 141 8.64 4.50 14.10
N ARG A 142 7.99 5.20 13.17
CA ARG A 142 6.80 6.02 13.46
C ARG A 142 5.62 5.21 13.98
N PHE A 143 5.46 3.96 13.54
CA PHE A 143 4.45 3.08 14.12
C PHE A 143 4.66 2.89 15.62
N LYS A 144 5.91 2.59 16.02
CA LYS A 144 6.28 2.42 17.42
C LYS A 144 6.09 3.70 18.23
N GLU A 145 6.54 4.84 17.69
CA GLU A 145 6.38 6.15 18.33
C GLU A 145 4.91 6.53 18.57
N GLN A 146 4.00 6.04 17.72
CA GLN A 146 2.57 6.27 17.84
C GLN A 146 1.86 5.26 18.75
N GLY A 147 2.60 4.33 19.35
CA GLY A 147 2.08 3.33 20.27
C GLY A 147 1.29 2.21 19.59
N ILE A 148 1.58 1.92 18.31
CA ILE A 148 1.01 0.75 17.63
C ILE A 148 1.66 -0.51 18.21
N PRO A 149 0.89 -1.53 18.63
CA PRO A 149 1.44 -2.74 19.22
C PRO A 149 2.38 -3.49 18.26
N ASP A 150 3.49 -4.01 18.78
CA ASP A 150 4.51 -4.71 17.96
C ASP A 150 3.92 -5.86 17.13
N ILE A 151 2.96 -6.62 17.67
CA ILE A 151 2.28 -7.70 16.95
C ILE A 151 1.58 -7.21 15.68
N VAL A 152 1.05 -5.98 15.68
CA VAL A 152 0.43 -5.36 14.51
C VAL A 152 1.50 -4.96 13.50
N ILE A 153 2.62 -4.42 13.98
CA ILE A 153 3.76 -4.01 13.13
C ILE A 153 4.38 -5.23 12.44
N GLU A 154 4.63 -6.30 13.18
CA GLU A 154 5.15 -7.57 12.65
C GLU A 154 4.22 -8.16 11.61
N ARG A 155 2.92 -8.20 11.91
CA ARG A 155 1.92 -8.70 10.96
C ARG A 155 1.87 -7.84 9.70
N PHE A 156 1.89 -6.53 9.86
CA PHE A 156 1.92 -5.60 8.73
C PHE A 156 3.17 -5.80 7.87
N ARG A 157 4.34 -6.01 8.49
CA ARG A 157 5.61 -6.29 7.77
C ARG A 157 5.52 -7.53 6.90
N ASP A 158 4.98 -8.63 7.44
CA ASP A 158 4.83 -9.87 6.68
C ASP A 158 3.93 -9.69 5.46
N TRP A 159 2.92 -8.83 5.57
CA TRP A 159 1.92 -8.63 4.53
C TRP A 159 2.41 -7.66 3.47
N ASN A 160 3.06 -6.59 3.91
CA ASN A 160 3.70 -5.63 3.03
C ASN A 160 4.91 -6.22 2.29
N ARG A 161 5.39 -7.41 2.70
CA ARG A 161 6.52 -8.11 2.06
C ARG A 161 6.33 -8.29 0.56
N ALA A 162 5.12 -8.66 0.10
CA ALA A 162 4.85 -8.83 -1.32
C ALA A 162 4.97 -7.51 -2.09
N SER A 163 4.40 -6.44 -1.55
CA SER A 163 4.50 -5.07 -2.09
C SER A 163 5.95 -4.58 -2.15
N LEU A 164 6.72 -4.77 -1.09
CA LEU A 164 8.14 -4.40 -1.05
C LEU A 164 9.00 -5.24 -2.01
N SER A 165 8.69 -6.53 -2.13
CA SER A 165 9.35 -7.43 -3.09
C SER A 165 9.07 -6.98 -4.53
N TYR A 166 7.85 -6.56 -4.83
CA TYR A 166 7.49 -6.02 -6.15
C TYR A 166 8.32 -4.76 -6.47
N ILE A 167 8.36 -3.78 -5.56
CA ILE A 167 9.15 -2.55 -5.77
C ILE A 167 10.64 -2.87 -5.95
N THR A 168 11.19 -3.74 -5.09
CA THR A 168 12.62 -4.12 -5.15
C THR A 168 12.94 -4.83 -6.46
N HIS A 169 12.06 -5.71 -6.93
CA HIS A 169 12.21 -6.35 -8.23
C HIS A 169 12.15 -5.33 -9.38
N THR A 170 11.22 -4.37 -9.33
CA THR A 170 11.18 -3.29 -10.32
C THR A 170 12.48 -2.49 -10.36
N ILE A 171 13.06 -2.15 -9.20
CA ILE A 171 14.36 -1.46 -9.13
C ILE A 171 15.45 -2.29 -9.83
N ALA A 172 15.51 -3.60 -9.57
CA ALA A 172 16.47 -4.49 -10.23
C ALA A 172 16.27 -4.54 -11.75
N THR A 173 15.02 -4.70 -12.22
CA THR A 173 14.71 -4.78 -13.66
C THR A 173 14.99 -3.47 -14.40
N LEU A 174 14.83 -2.32 -13.75
CA LEU A 174 15.12 -1.01 -14.35
C LEU A 174 16.62 -0.74 -14.51
N GLN A 175 17.49 -1.47 -13.82
CA GLN A 175 18.93 -1.35 -13.98
C GLN A 175 19.34 -1.61 -15.43
N ASP A 176 18.80 -2.66 -16.05
CA ASP A 176 19.17 -3.15 -17.38
C ASP A 176 18.10 -2.84 -18.45
N SER A 177 17.14 -1.98 -18.12
CA SER A 177 16.03 -1.65 -19.03
C SER A 177 16.47 -0.72 -20.16
N GLU A 178 16.24 -1.15 -21.40
CA GLU A 178 16.42 -0.32 -22.60
C GLU A 178 15.32 0.75 -22.75
N ILE A 179 14.14 0.54 -22.16
CA ILE A 179 13.00 1.47 -22.22
C ILE A 179 13.21 2.64 -21.25
N ALA A 180 13.73 2.35 -20.06
CA ALA A 180 14.08 3.34 -19.06
C ALA A 180 15.54 3.77 -19.22
N ASP A 181 15.86 4.35 -20.37
CA ASP A 181 17.20 4.78 -20.79
C ASP A 181 17.84 5.92 -19.95
N SER A 182 17.10 6.49 -19.00
CA SER A 182 17.53 7.62 -18.19
C SER A 182 17.01 7.49 -16.76
N ASN A 183 17.78 8.02 -15.81
CA ASN A 183 17.43 7.97 -14.39
C ASN A 183 16.09 8.67 -14.08
N SER A 184 15.72 9.71 -14.83
CA SER A 184 14.40 10.33 -14.73
C SER A 184 13.28 9.35 -15.10
N LYS A 185 13.42 8.61 -16.21
CA LYS A 185 12.42 7.58 -16.61
C LYS A 185 12.39 6.45 -15.60
N LYS A 186 13.54 5.94 -15.16
CA LYS A 186 13.62 4.89 -14.12
C LYS A 186 12.93 5.33 -12.84
N THR A 187 13.16 6.57 -12.42
CA THR A 187 12.50 7.15 -11.25
C THR A 187 10.99 7.25 -11.47
N SER A 188 10.52 7.69 -12.64
CA SER A 188 9.08 7.66 -12.93
C SER A 188 8.48 6.26 -12.82
N PHE A 189 9.13 5.23 -13.37
CA PHE A 189 8.68 3.84 -13.23
C PHE A 189 8.67 3.36 -11.77
N LEU A 190 9.70 3.73 -10.99
CA LEU A 190 9.76 3.47 -9.56
C LEU A 190 8.56 4.10 -8.83
N LEU A 191 8.25 5.37 -9.12
CA LEU A 191 7.11 6.06 -8.50
C LEU A 191 5.78 5.38 -8.86
N SER A 192 5.61 4.90 -10.10
CA SER A 192 4.45 4.08 -10.50
C SER A 192 4.38 2.75 -9.75
N ALA A 193 5.51 2.06 -9.59
CA ALA A 193 5.57 0.80 -8.85
C ALA A 193 5.21 0.99 -7.38
N VAL A 194 5.71 2.06 -6.75
CA VAL A 194 5.34 2.43 -5.38
C VAL A 194 3.85 2.75 -5.28
N LEU A 195 3.30 3.53 -6.23
CA LEU A 195 1.87 3.83 -6.25
C LEU A 195 1.02 2.56 -6.35
N ALA A 196 1.40 1.61 -7.20
CA ALA A 196 0.73 0.32 -7.33
C ALA A 196 0.81 -0.49 -6.02
N ALA A 197 2.00 -0.58 -5.43
CA ALA A 197 2.24 -1.27 -4.17
C ALA A 197 1.44 -0.67 -2.99
N MET A 198 1.32 0.66 -2.92
CA MET A 198 0.53 1.35 -1.90
C MET A 198 -0.96 1.03 -2.00
N LYS A 199 -1.51 0.92 -3.22
CA LYS A 199 -2.90 0.50 -3.43
C LYS A 199 -3.14 -0.92 -2.90
N THR A 200 -2.21 -1.83 -3.18
CA THR A 200 -2.26 -3.20 -2.64
C THR A 200 -2.20 -3.19 -1.11
N ALA A 201 -1.34 -2.37 -0.51
CA ALA A 201 -1.22 -2.25 0.94
C ALA A 201 -2.54 -1.79 1.62
N PHE A 202 -3.34 -0.93 0.97
CA PHE A 202 -4.66 -0.55 1.48
C PHE A 202 -5.65 -1.72 1.51
N ILE A 203 -5.66 -2.52 0.44
CA ILE A 203 -6.51 -3.72 0.33
C ILE A 203 -6.11 -4.74 1.39
N ASP A 204 -4.80 -4.92 1.61
CA ASP A 204 -4.31 -5.89 2.59
C ASP A 204 -4.47 -5.40 4.04
N ALA A 205 -4.42 -4.09 4.33
CA ALA A 205 -4.69 -3.58 5.67
C ALA A 205 -6.10 -3.94 6.18
N GLU A 206 -7.10 -4.00 5.30
CA GLU A 206 -8.45 -4.48 5.63
C GLU A 206 -8.42 -5.96 6.07
N ARG A 207 -7.64 -6.80 5.37
CA ARG A 207 -7.47 -8.20 5.76
C ARG A 207 -6.82 -8.30 7.16
N THR A 208 -5.97 -7.33 7.57
CA THR A 208 -5.20 -7.40 8.84
C THR A 208 -6.11 -7.25 10.03
N LEU A 209 -7.11 -6.38 9.88
CA LEU A 209 -8.20 -6.21 10.84
C LEU A 209 -8.94 -7.52 11.12
N ILE A 210 -9.13 -8.35 10.11
CA ILE A 210 -9.84 -9.63 10.24
C ILE A 210 -8.90 -10.71 10.82
N GLY A 211 -7.65 -10.74 10.36
CA GLY A 211 -6.67 -11.78 10.70
C GLY A 211 -6.06 -11.70 12.10
N LEU A 212 -6.23 -10.58 12.81
CA LEU A 212 -5.75 -10.39 14.20
C LEU A 212 -6.87 -10.39 15.25
N ASN A 213 -8.07 -10.87 14.90
CA ASN A 213 -9.19 -10.98 15.84
C ASN A 213 -8.79 -11.82 17.08
N GLY A 214 -8.99 -11.27 18.27
CA GLY A 214 -8.67 -11.89 19.56
C GLY A 214 -7.22 -11.75 20.02
N GLN A 215 -6.26 -11.47 19.13
CA GLN A 215 -4.85 -11.23 19.52
C GLN A 215 -4.60 -9.78 19.97
N LEU A 216 -5.49 -8.86 19.59
CA LEU A 216 -5.42 -7.44 19.94
C LEU A 216 -6.26 -7.09 21.17
N THR A 217 -7.21 -7.94 21.55
CA THR A 217 -8.09 -7.70 22.71
C THR A 217 -7.24 -7.59 23.98
N GLY A 218 -7.47 -6.53 24.77
CA GLY A 218 -6.70 -6.24 25.99
C GLY A 218 -5.34 -5.56 25.75
N LYS A 219 -4.97 -5.27 24.50
CA LYS A 219 -3.83 -4.38 24.18
C LYS A 219 -4.29 -2.93 24.16
N PHE A 220 -3.35 -2.00 24.27
CA PHE A 220 -3.64 -0.58 24.31
C PHE A 220 -3.08 0.14 23.08
N TYR A 221 -3.86 1.07 22.53
CA TYR A 221 -3.45 2.04 21.54
C TYR A 221 -3.76 3.44 22.05
N ARG A 222 -2.71 4.27 22.24
CA ARG A 222 -2.81 5.63 22.79
C ARG A 222 -3.69 5.73 24.06
N GLY A 223 -3.48 4.80 24.98
CA GLY A 223 -4.20 4.74 26.26
C GLY A 223 -5.63 4.21 26.18
N LYS A 224 -6.12 3.79 25.01
CA LYS A 224 -7.42 3.13 24.85
C LYS A 224 -7.22 1.64 24.63
N GLU A 225 -8.03 0.82 25.30
CA GLU A 225 -8.06 -0.62 25.08
C GLU A 225 -8.58 -0.91 23.67
N ILE A 226 -7.91 -1.81 22.96
CA ILE A 226 -8.33 -2.29 21.66
C ILE A 226 -9.37 -3.38 21.88
N GLU A 227 -10.49 -3.26 21.18
CA GLU A 227 -11.60 -4.22 21.20
C GLU A 227 -11.16 -5.61 20.71
#